data_AF-A0A4V4HDQ7-F1
#
_entry.id   AF-A0A4V4HDQ7-F1
#
_cell.length_a   1.000
_cell.length_b   1.000
_cell.length_c   1.000
_cell.angle_alpha   90.00
_cell.angle_beta   90.00
_cell.angle_gamma   90.00
#
_symmetry.space_group_name_H-M   'P 1'
#
loop_
_entity.id
_entity.type
_entity.pdbx_description
1 polymer ?
#
loop_
_entity_poly.entity_id
_entity_poly.type
_entity_poly.pdbx_seq_one_letter_code
_entity_poly.pdbx_strand_id
1 'polypeptide(L)'
;MPTLNDLLKYRVIVSTCASAGVPSSLGVPRGFYSHIFVDEAGQAMEPVVIIAIETLADEKTNVVLAGDIKQLGRVVHSALASSLGLRMSYLERIMNR
;
A
#
# COMPACT_ATOMS: atom_id res chain seq x y z
N MET A 1 -16.62 -8.15 10.46
CA MET A 1 -15.65 -7.08 10.09
C MET A 1 -15.33 -6.27 11.34
N PRO A 2 -14.09 -5.75 11.50
CA PRO A 2 -13.77 -4.87 12.62
C PRO A 2 -14.64 -3.62 12.57
N THR A 3 -15.00 -3.09 13.74
CA THR A 3 -15.63 -1.77 13.83
C THR A 3 -14.55 -0.67 13.85
N LEU A 4 -14.95 0.59 13.64
CA LEU A 4 -14.04 1.72 13.84
C LEU A 4 -13.39 1.69 15.23
N ASN A 5 -14.19 1.43 16.27
CA ASN A 5 -13.71 1.35 17.65
C ASN A 5 -12.70 0.22 17.85
N ASP A 6 -12.81 -0.87 17.11
CA ASP A 6 -11.81 -1.94 17.19
C ASP A 6 -10.49 -1.48 16.60
N LEU A 7 -10.51 -0.81 15.44
CA LEU A 7 -9.29 -0.31 14.80
C LEU A 7 -8.58 0.73 15.66
N LEU A 8 -9.31 1.71 16.22
CA LEU A 8 -8.71 2.81 16.99
C LEU A 8 -8.08 2.35 18.33
N LYS A 9 -8.40 1.14 18.82
CA LYS A 9 -7.77 0.57 20.02
C LYS A 9 -6.37 0.02 19.76
N TYR A 10 -6.05 -0.35 18.53
CA TYR A 10 -4.77 -0.98 18.20
C TYR A 10 -3.78 0.04 17.66
N ARG A 11 -2.54 -0.06 18.16
CA ARG A 11 -1.42 0.75 17.68
C ARG A 11 -0.91 0.30 16.31
N VAL A 12 -1.14 -0.96 15.98
CA VAL A 12 -0.72 -1.60 14.73
C VAL A 12 -1.87 -2.45 14.22
N ILE A 13 -2.19 -2.27 12.94
CA ILE A 13 -3.10 -3.13 12.20
C ILE A 13 -2.35 -3.71 11.00
N VAL A 14 -2.69 -4.93 10.62
CA VAL A 14 -2.09 -5.63 9.47
C VAL A 14 -3.20 -5.97 8.49
N SER A 15 -2.99 -5.64 7.22
CA SER A 15 -3.91 -5.97 6.13
C SER A 15 -3.14 -6.22 4.85
N THR A 16 -3.79 -6.82 3.86
CA THR A 16 -3.31 -6.73 2.49
C THR A 16 -3.44 -5.30 1.98
N CYS A 17 -2.68 -4.94 0.94
CA CYS A 17 -2.71 -3.60 0.36
C CYS A 17 -4.11 -3.18 -0.14
N ALA A 18 -4.87 -4.10 -0.75
CA ALA A 18 -6.24 -3.81 -1.19
C ALA A 18 -7.20 -3.57 -0.02
N SER A 19 -7.09 -4.36 1.05
CA SER A 19 -7.93 -4.20 2.25
C SER A 19 -7.52 -3.01 3.12
N ALA A 20 -6.38 -2.36 2.86
CA ALA A 20 -5.93 -1.18 3.59
C ALA A 20 -6.83 0.05 3.39
N GLY A 21 -7.76 0.02 2.42
CA GLY A 21 -8.81 1.04 2.28
C GLY A 21 -9.98 0.88 3.27
N VAL A 22 -10.10 -0.27 3.95
CA VAL A 22 -11.18 -0.54 4.91
C VAL A 22 -11.14 0.39 6.12
N PRO A 23 -9.98 0.62 6.79
CA PRO A 23 -9.90 1.59 7.88
C PRO A 23 -10.42 2.98 7.51
N SER A 24 -10.04 3.51 6.34
CA SER A 24 -10.52 4.80 5.83
C SER A 24 -12.05 4.78 5.60
N SER A 25 -12.57 3.70 4.99
CA SER A 25 -14.01 3.51 4.76
C SER A 25 -14.82 3.39 6.06
N LEU A 26 -14.21 2.91 7.14
CA LEU A 26 -14.80 2.84 8.48
C LEU A 26 -14.68 4.17 9.26
N GLY A 27 -13.99 5.18 8.71
CA GLY A 27 -13.84 6.50 9.29
C GLY A 27 -12.57 6.70 10.12
N VAL A 28 -11.54 5.86 9.96
CA VAL A 28 -10.21 6.15 10.53
C VAL A 28 -9.65 7.40 9.84
N PRO A 29 -9.32 8.48 10.57
CA PRO A 29 -8.82 9.69 9.96
C PRO A 29 -7.42 9.48 9.37
N ARG A 30 -7.12 10.21 8.29
CA ARG A 30 -5.76 10.28 7.75
C ARG A 30 -4.80 10.78 8.84
N GLY A 31 -3.59 10.23 8.87
CA GLY A 31 -2.60 10.56 9.90
C GLY A 31 -2.83 9.92 11.26
N PHE A 32 -3.90 9.13 11.46
CA PHE A 32 -4.12 8.41 12.73
C PHE A 32 -2.95 7.48 13.04
N TYR A 33 -2.49 6.73 12.02
CA TYR A 33 -1.27 5.95 12.10
C TYR A 33 -0.12 6.81 11.60
N SER A 34 0.89 7.00 12.46
CA SER A 34 2.07 7.80 12.12
C SER A 34 2.97 7.14 11.07
N HIS A 35 2.80 5.84 10.83
CA HIS A 35 3.61 5.06 9.90
C HIS A 35 2.75 4.11 9.07
N ILE A 36 3.13 3.94 7.80
CA ILE A 36 2.59 2.91 6.91
C ILE A 36 3.77 2.09 6.40
N PHE A 37 3.77 0.80 6.69
CA PHE A 37 4.77 -0.15 6.19
C PHE A 37 4.13 -0.99 5.09
N VAL A 38 4.77 -1.00 3.92
CA VAL A 38 4.39 -1.86 2.80
C VAL A 38 5.53 -2.83 2.56
N ASP A 39 5.34 -4.06 3.04
CA ASP A 39 6.28 -5.15 2.79
C ASP A 39 6.02 -5.81 1.43
N GLU A 40 7.05 -6.43 0.86
CA GLU A 40 7.02 -7.02 -0.49
C GLU A 40 6.50 -6.06 -1.58
N ALA A 41 6.78 -4.77 -1.45
CA ALA A 41 6.26 -3.71 -2.31
C ALA A 41 6.69 -3.88 -3.79
N GLY A 42 7.79 -4.59 -4.06
CA GLY A 42 8.21 -4.97 -5.43
C GLY A 42 7.24 -5.92 -6.14
N GLN A 43 6.51 -6.74 -5.36
CA GLN A 43 5.58 -7.76 -5.86
C GLN A 43 4.15 -7.22 -6.06
N ALA A 44 3.89 -5.97 -5.67
CA ALA A 44 2.57 -5.35 -5.78
C ALA A 44 2.47 -4.39 -6.97
N MET A 45 1.27 -4.31 -7.57
CA MET A 45 0.97 -3.27 -8.56
C MET A 45 0.91 -1.93 -7.84
N GLU A 46 1.48 -0.88 -8.45
CA GLU A 46 1.49 0.45 -7.86
C GLU A 46 0.10 0.92 -7.39
N PRO A 47 -0.98 0.81 -8.18
CA PRO A 47 -2.31 1.23 -7.73
C PRO A 47 -2.78 0.54 -6.44
N VAL A 48 -2.37 -0.71 -6.22
CA VAL A 48 -2.75 -1.48 -5.03
C VAL A 48 -2.00 -0.98 -3.79
N VAL A 49 -0.72 -0.65 -3.91
CA VAL A 49 0.07 -0.02 -2.83
C VAL A 49 -0.47 1.37 -2.49
N ILE A 50 -0.87 2.13 -3.52
CA ILE A 50 -1.39 3.49 -3.36
C ILE A 50 -2.69 3.53 -2.55
N ILE A 51 -3.53 2.47 -2.57
CA ILE A 51 -4.71 2.39 -1.70
C ILE A 51 -4.34 2.60 -0.23
N ALA A 52 -3.31 1.92 0.27
CA ALA A 52 -2.89 2.06 1.66
C ALA A 52 -2.37 3.48 1.95
N ILE A 53 -1.57 4.03 1.04
CA ILE A 53 -0.91 5.34 1.22
C ILE A 53 -1.93 6.48 1.14
N GLU A 54 -2.69 6.58 0.05
CA GLU A 54 -3.60 7.72 -0.16
C GLU A 54 -4.77 7.76 0.81
N THR A 55 -5.26 6.60 1.26
CA THR A 55 -6.45 6.55 2.11
C THR A 55 -6.15 6.82 3.58
N LEU A 56 -4.89 6.67 4.03
CA LEU A 56 -4.51 6.75 5.44
C LEU A 56 -3.38 7.74 5.74
N ALA A 57 -2.49 8.06 4.80
CA ALA A 57 -1.38 8.97 5.06
C ALA A 57 -1.82 10.43 5.02
N ASP A 58 -1.31 11.23 5.94
CA ASP A 58 -1.25 12.70 5.87
C ASP A 58 0.19 13.18 5.60
N GLU A 59 0.44 14.49 5.65
CA GLU A 59 1.77 15.08 5.43
C GLU A 59 2.81 14.72 6.50
N LYS A 60 2.39 14.16 7.64
CA LYS A 60 3.26 13.76 8.76
C LYS A 60 3.43 12.25 8.86
N THR A 61 2.73 11.48 8.01
CA THR A 61 2.77 10.03 8.00
C THR A 61 4.03 9.55 7.28
N ASN A 62 4.84 8.75 7.98
CA ASN A 62 6.02 8.15 7.38
C ASN A 62 5.64 6.88 6.60
N VAL A 63 5.91 6.87 5.29
CA VAL A 63 5.68 5.70 4.45
C VAL A 63 7.00 4.96 4.24
N VAL A 64 7.02 3.67 4.58
CA VAL A 64 8.16 2.78 4.42
C VAL A 64 7.80 1.68 3.44
N LEU A 65 8.53 1.60 2.34
CA LEU A 65 8.41 0.52 1.35
C LEU A 65 9.58 -0.44 1.54
N ALA A 66 9.29 -1.73 1.69
CA ALA A 66 10.27 -2.80 1.78
C ALA A 66 10.01 -3.85 0.70
N GLY A 67 11.07 -4.54 0.25
CA GLY A 67 10.98 -5.62 -0.73
C GLY A 67 12.18 -5.64 -1.67
N ASP A 68 12.30 -6.72 -2.44
CA ASP A 68 13.37 -6.92 -3.41
C ASP A 68 12.83 -6.90 -4.85
N ILE A 69 13.20 -5.85 -5.60
CA ILE A 69 12.78 -5.67 -6.99
C ILE A 69 13.36 -6.72 -7.95
N LYS A 70 14.36 -7.50 -7.53
CA LYS A 70 14.99 -8.55 -8.34
C LYS A 70 14.41 -9.95 -8.11
N GLN A 71 13.48 -10.11 -7.16
CA GLN A 71 12.79 -11.38 -6.89
C GLN A 71 11.57 -11.55 -7.80
N LEU A 72 10.46 -12.11 -7.27
CA LEU A 72 9.24 -12.32 -8.02
C LEU A 72 8.64 -10.98 -8.45
N GLY A 73 8.46 -10.82 -9.76
CA GLY A 73 7.65 -9.74 -10.30
C GLY A 73 6.18 -9.97 -10.03
N ARG A 74 5.41 -8.89 -9.99
CA ARG A 74 3.95 -9.00 -9.84
C ARG A 74 3.29 -9.63 -11.06
N VAL A 75 2.11 -10.19 -10.84
CA VAL A 75 1.31 -10.80 -11.90
C VAL A 75 0.42 -9.74 -12.56
N VAL A 76 0.66 -9.47 -13.85
CA VAL A 76 -0.23 -8.67 -14.71
C VAL A 76 -0.67 -9.54 -15.88
N HIS A 77 -1.94 -9.96 -15.90
CA HIS A 77 -2.45 -10.87 -16.92
C HIS A 77 -2.59 -10.23 -18.30
N SER A 78 -2.87 -8.92 -18.36
CA SER A 78 -2.97 -8.20 -19.63
C SER A 78 -1.59 -7.80 -20.13
N ALA A 79 -1.16 -8.40 -21.25
CA ALA A 79 0.09 -8.04 -21.92
C ALA A 79 0.11 -6.54 -22.30
N LEU A 80 -1.02 -5.99 -22.74
CA LEU A 80 -1.16 -4.56 -23.03
C LEU A 80 -0.90 -3.72 -21.78
N ALA A 81 -1.58 -4.01 -20.67
CA ALA A 81 -1.39 -3.26 -19.42
C ALA A 81 0.04 -3.38 -18.88
N SER A 82 0.65 -4.55 -19.01
CA SER A 82 2.05 -4.80 -18.67
C SER A 82 2.99 -3.91 -19.50
N SER A 83 2.77 -3.84 -20.82
CA SER A 83 3.56 -2.99 -21.73
C SER A 83 3.37 -1.48 -21.50
N LEU A 84 2.19 -1.08 -21.01
CA LEU A 84 1.85 0.30 -20.64
C LEU A 84 2.33 0.68 -19.22
N GLY A 85 3.13 -0.17 -18.56
CA GLY A 85 3.80 0.17 -17.31
C GLY A 85 3.15 -0.36 -16.03
N LEU A 86 2.01 -1.07 -16.09
CA LEU A 86 1.38 -1.66 -14.89
C LEU A 86 2.29 -2.72 -14.21
N ARG A 87 3.30 -3.22 -14.94
CA ARG A 87 4.36 -4.10 -14.45
C ARG A 87 5.54 -3.39 -13.75
N MET A 88 5.55 -2.05 -13.64
CA MET A 88 6.53 -1.28 -12.83
C MET A 88 5.99 -0.92 -11.44
N SER A 89 6.66 -1.32 -10.34
CA SER A 89 6.08 -1.25 -8.99
C SER A 89 6.28 0.15 -8.45
N TYR A 90 5.57 0.51 -7.39
CA TYR A 90 5.83 1.80 -6.76
C TYR A 90 7.25 1.90 -6.21
N LEU A 91 7.74 0.82 -5.58
CA LEU A 91 9.11 0.72 -5.09
C LEU A 91 10.12 0.86 -6.24
N GLU A 92 9.96 0.07 -7.30
CA GLU A 92 10.82 0.14 -8.49
C GLU A 92 10.81 1.52 -9.15
N ARG A 93 9.64 2.16 -9.25
CA ARG A 93 9.50 3.49 -9.82
C ARG A 93 10.23 4.55 -9.00
N ILE A 94 10.21 4.46 -7.68
CA ILE A 94 10.94 5.42 -6.81
C ILE A 94 12.44 5.17 -6.85
N MET A 95 12.88 3.91 -6.87
CA MET A 95 14.32 3.57 -6.90
C MET A 95 15.02 4.00 -8.19
N ASN A 96 14.26 4.16 -9.28
CA ASN A 96 14.78 4.60 -10.58
C ASN A 96 14.65 6.12 -10.84
N ARG A 97 14.38 6.91 -9.79
CA ARG A 97 14.42 8.39 -9.83
C ARG A 97 15.70 8.90 -9.20
#